data_AF-A0A1F3V4M2-F1
#
_entry.id   AF-A0A1F3V4M2-F1
#
_cell.length_a   1.000
_cell.length_b   1.000
_cell.length_c   1.000
_cell.angle_alpha   90.00
_cell.angle_beta   90.00
_cell.angle_gamma   90.00
#
_symmetry.space_group_name_H-M   'P 1'
#
loop_
_entity.id
_entity.type
_entity.pdbx_description
1 polymer ?
#
loop_
_entity_poly.entity_id
_entity_poly.type
_entity_poly.pdbx_seq_one_letter_code
_entity_poly.pdbx_strand_id
1 'polypeptide(L)' 'MFVKLEELDSGWAEVSIGLKKEEIDILINNLKMLKEDITQHFHCSSDYERDKGLGHIEFYLDEENRNNMKITSLMIEPTR' A
#
# COMPACT_ATOMS: atom_id res chain seq x y z
N MET A 1 0.65 -6.38 -11.32
CA MET A 1 0.22 -6.21 -9.94
C MET A 1 -1.13 -6.87 -9.77
N PHE A 2 -1.40 -7.50 -8.63
CA PHE A 2 -2.70 -8.05 -8.28
C PHE A 2 -3.00 -7.66 -6.83
N VAL A 3 -4.24 -7.21 -6.57
CA VAL A 3 -4.65 -6.76 -5.23
C VAL A 3 -5.81 -7.61 -4.74
N LYS A 4 -5.71 -8.11 -3.51
CA LYS A 4 -6.80 -8.78 -2.79
C LYS A 4 -7.15 -7.94 -1.55
N LEU A 5 -8.43 -7.60 -1.41
CA LEU A 5 -9.00 -7.00 -0.21
C LEU A 5 -9.81 -8.07 0.52
N GLU A 6 -9.62 -8.21 1.83
CA GLU A 6 -10.32 -9.18 2.67
C GLU A 6 -10.84 -8.47 3.93
N GLU A 7 -12.14 -8.58 4.18
CA GLU A 7 -12.76 -8.07 5.41
C GLU A 7 -12.64 -9.14 6.49
N LEU A 8 -12.13 -8.77 7.65
CA LEU A 8 -12.00 -9.65 8.81
C LEU A 8 -13.21 -9.48 9.74
N ASP A 9 -13.56 -10.55 10.46
CA ASP A 9 -14.62 -10.53 11.49
C ASP A 9 -14.34 -9.55 12.65
N SER A 10 -13.09 -9.08 12.77
CA SER A 10 -12.69 -8.04 13.73
C SER A 10 -13.13 -6.63 13.30
N GLY A 11 -13.65 -6.46 12.09
CA GLY A 11 -13.99 -5.16 11.49
C GLY A 11 -12.83 -4.47 10.78
N TRP A 12 -11.64 -5.07 10.79
CA TRP A 12 -10.49 -4.61 10.01
C TRP A 12 -10.49 -5.21 8.61
N ALA A 13 -9.79 -4.59 7.67
CA ALA A 13 -9.58 -5.15 6.35
C ALA A 13 -8.09 -5.37 6.09
N GLU A 14 -7.78 -6.44 5.36
CA GLU A 14 -6.44 -6.78 4.90
C GLU A 14 -6.29 -6.48 3.41
N VAL A 15 -5.15 -5.91 3.04
CA VAL A 15 -4.78 -5.69 1.65
C VAL A 15 -3.52 -6.50 1.35
N SER A 16 -3.63 -7.42 0.40
CA SER A 16 -2.49 -8.15 -0.16
C SER A 16 -2.18 -7.63 -1.55
N ILE A 17 -0.91 -7.27 -1.80
CA ILE A 17 -0.44 -6.77 -3.09
C ILE A 17 0.60 -7.74 -3.64
N GLY A 18 0.24 -8.44 -4.72
CA GLY A 18 1.17 -9.24 -5.51
C GLY A 18 1.87 -8.40 -6.55
N LEU A 19 3.21 -8.42 -6.55
CA LEU A 19 4.05 -7.70 -7.50
C LEU A 19 4.73 -8.66 -8.48
N LYS A 20 4.85 -8.26 -9.74
CA LYS A 20 5.78 -8.86 -10.70
C LYS A 20 7.21 -8.37 -10.40
N LYS A 21 8.22 -9.10 -10.87
CA LYS A 21 9.63 -8.74 -10.62
C LYS A 21 9.96 -7.34 -11.13
N GLU A 22 9.45 -6.99 -12.31
CA GLU A 22 9.68 -5.69 -12.94
C GLU A 22 9.00 -4.54 -12.19
N GLU A 23 7.90 -4.84 -11.49
CA GLU A 23 7.16 -3.86 -10.68
C GLU A 23 7.88 -3.54 -9.36
N ILE A 24 8.72 -4.47 -8.87
CA ILE A 24 9.55 -4.25 -7.67
C ILE A 24 10.55 -3.12 -7.94
N ASP A 25 11.22 -3.13 -9.10
CA ASP A 25 12.20 -2.10 -9.44
C ASP A 25 11.56 -0.71 -9.58
N ILE A 26 10.36 -0.65 -10.16
CA ILE A 26 9.55 0.58 -10.25
C ILE A 26 9.23 1.09 -8.84
N LEU A 27 8.74 0.21 -7.96
CA LEU A 27 8.39 0.59 -6.59
C LEU A 27 9.62 1.07 -5.80
N ILE A 28 10.76 0.39 -5.92
CA ILE A 28 12.02 0.81 -5.28
C ILE A 28 12.43 2.20 -5.75
N ASN A 29 12.33 2.49 -7.05
CA ASN A 29 12.71 3.79 -7.59
C ASN A 29 11.78 4.90 -7.10
N ASN A 30 10.47 4.67 -7.11
CA ASN A 30 9.50 5.63 -6.56
C ASN A 30 9.72 5.90 -5.07
N LEU A 31 10.03 4.86 -4.27
CA LEU A 31 10.38 5.01 -2.85
C LEU A 31 11.68 5.80 -2.64
N LYS A 32 12.69 5.62 -3.51
CA LYS A 32 13.91 6.42 -3.46
C LYS A 32 13.62 7.89 -3.77
N MET A 33 12.82 8.17 -4.80
CA MET A 33 12.41 9.54 -5.14
C MET A 33 11.67 10.20 -3.98
N LEU A 34 10.73 9.47 -3.35
CA LEU A 34 9.98 9.96 -2.20
C LEU A 34 10.89 10.32 -1.00
N LYS A 35 12.00 9.59 -0.83
CA LYS A 35 13.00 9.87 0.21
C LYS A 35 13.83 11.11 -0.09
N GLU A 36 13.99 11.48 -1.37
CA GLU A 36 14.83 12.59 -1.81
C GLU A 36 14.08 13.92 -1.89
N ASP A 37 12.78 13.90 -2.20
CA ASP A 37 11.93 15.08 -2.32
C ASP A 37 10.60 14.87 -1.58
N ILE A 38 10.42 15.64 -0.51
CA ILE A 38 9.27 15.56 0.40
C ILE A 38 7.94 15.95 -0.27
N THR A 39 7.99 16.65 -1.40
CA THR A 39 6.79 17.08 -2.14
C THR A 39 6.27 16.01 -3.08
N GLN A 40 7.05 14.95 -3.32
CA GLN A 40 6.66 13.84 -4.18
C GLN A 40 5.67 12.93 -3.49
N HIS A 41 4.90 12.23 -4.31
CA HIS A 41 4.03 11.14 -3.94
C HIS A 41 3.81 10.28 -5.19
N PHE A 42 3.43 9.03 -5.01
CA PHE A 42 3.14 8.15 -6.13
C PHE A 42 1.95 7.25 -5.84
N HIS A 43 1.40 6.73 -6.94
CA HIS A 43 0.08 6.11 -6.95
C HIS A 43 0.13 4.71 -7.54
N CYS A 44 -0.69 3.81 -7.01
CA CYS A 44 -1.09 2.57 -7.65
C CYS A 44 -2.60 2.60 -7.85
N SER A 45 -3.05 2.57 -9.10
CA SER A 45 -4.46 2.69 -9.46
C SER A 45 -4.99 1.41 -10.10
N SER A 46 -6.25 1.09 -9.80
CA SER A 46 -7.02 0.10 -10.54
C SER A 46 -7.35 0.60 -11.96
N ASP A 47 -7.65 -0.33 -12.85
CA ASP A 47 -8.30 -0.06 -14.13
C ASP A 47 -9.80 0.27 -13.97
N TYR A 48 -10.37 0.04 -12.78
CA TYR A 48 -11.77 0.22 -12.44
C TYR A 48 -12.74 -0.63 -13.29
N GLU A 49 -12.26 -1.74 -13.87
CA GLU A 49 -13.05 -2.60 -14.76
C GLU A 49 -13.88 -3.67 -14.01
N ARG A 50 -13.67 -3.83 -12.70
CA ARG A 50 -14.38 -4.82 -11.86
C ARG A 50 -15.42 -4.16 -10.96
N ASP A 51 -16.46 -4.91 -10.60
CA ASP A 51 -17.62 -4.39 -9.85
C ASP A 51 -17.26 -3.76 -8.49
N LYS A 52 -16.28 -4.32 -7.76
CA LYS A 52 -15.85 -3.84 -6.41
C LYS A 52 -14.38 -4.20 -6.14
N GLY A 53 -13.67 -3.36 -5.37
CA GLY A 53 -12.30 -3.60 -4.95
C GLY A 53 -11.57 -2.36 -4.45
N LEU A 54 -10.25 -2.47 -4.26
CA LEU A 54 -9.40 -1.35 -3.92
C LEU A 54 -9.10 -0.52 -5.18
N GLY A 55 -9.56 0.72 -5.21
CA GLY A 55 -9.41 1.60 -6.38
C GLY A 55 -8.02 2.26 -6.48
N HIS A 56 -7.43 2.62 -5.35
CA HIS A 56 -6.25 3.48 -5.31
C HIS A 56 -5.41 3.26 -4.05
N ILE A 57 -4.08 3.31 -4.19
CA ILE A 57 -3.11 3.34 -3.10
C ILE A 57 -2.16 4.51 -3.36
N GLU A 58 -2.03 5.39 -2.37
CA GLU A 58 -1.11 6.53 -2.41
C GLU A 58 0.03 6.31 -1.42
N PHE A 59 1.24 6.63 -1.86
CA PHE A 59 2.43 6.68 -1.02
C PHE A 59 2.98 8.10 -1.04
N TYR A 60 3.11 8.69 0.15
CA TYR A 60 3.61 10.04 0.36
C TYR A 60 4.47 10.09 1.63
N LEU A 61 5.24 11.16 1.82
CA LEU A 61 6.00 11.38 3.04
C LEU A 61 5.14 12.13 4.05
N ASP A 62 4.90 11.52 5.22
CA ASP A 62 4.08 12.15 6.26
C ASP A 62 4.91 13.06 7.17
N GLU A 63 4.67 14.37 7.09
CA GLU A 63 5.38 15.37 7.90
C GLU A 63 4.82 15.48 9.33
N GLU A 64 3.58 15.04 9.55
CA GLU A 64 2.93 15.11 10.86
C GLU A 64 3.32 13.96 11.81
N ASN A 65 4.16 13.01 11.34
CA ASN A 65 4.59 11.82 12.09
C ASN A 65 3.42 11.02 12.68
N ARG A 66 2.30 10.94 11.96
CA ARG A 66 1.14 10.13 12.30
C ARG A 66 1.49 8.65 12.11
N ASN A 67 0.84 7.80 12.91
CA ASN A 67 1.07 6.36 12.83
C ASN A 67 -0.20 5.59 13.20
N ASN A 68 -0.69 4.81 12.24
CA ASN A 68 -1.76 3.83 12.43
C ASN A 68 -1.37 2.43 11.90
N MET A 69 -0.15 2.25 11.38
CA MET A 69 0.36 1.00 10.80
C MET A 69 1.89 0.88 11.00
N LYS A 70 2.40 -0.34 11.14
CA LYS A 70 3.83 -0.63 11.32
C LYS A 70 4.38 -1.40 10.13
N ILE A 71 5.61 -1.10 9.74
CA ILE A 71 6.35 -1.88 8.73
C ILE A 71 7.12 -3.00 9.45
N THR A 72 6.78 -4.25 9.14
CA THR A 72 7.40 -5.45 9.71
C THR A 72 7.49 -6.54 8.65
N SER A 73 8.39 -7.52 8.85
CA SER A 73 8.46 -8.72 8.00
C SER A 73 7.47 -9.82 8.42
N LEU A 74 6.73 -9.58 9.50
CA LEU A 74 5.75 -10.51 10.09
C LEU A 74 4.40 -9.82 10.19
N MET A 75 3.34 -10.56 9.88
CA MET A 75 1.98 -10.15 10.14
C MET A 75 1.74 -10.07 11.65
N ILE A 76 1.06 -9.00 12.09
CA ILE A 76 0.61 -8.84 13.48
C ILE A 76 -0.91 -9.04 13.47
N GLU A 77 -1.38 -10.12 14.08
CA GLU A 77 -2.82 -10.38 14.18
C GLU A 77 -3.51 -9.30 15.03
N PRO A 78 -4.73 -8.85 14.66
CA PRO A 78 -5.49 -7.93 15.49
C PRO A 78 -5.84 -8.58 16.83
N THR A 79 -5.26 -8.09 17.91
CA THR A 79 -5.71 -8.44 19.27
C THR A 79 -6.95 -7.61 19.56
N ARG A 80 -8.14 -8.23 19.51
CA ARG A 80 -9.40 -7.58 19.93
C ARG A 80 -9.29 -6.98 21.33
#